data_AF-A0A918WF08-F1
#
_entry.id   AF-A0A918WF08-F1
#
_cell.length_a   1.000
_cell.length_b   1.000
_cell.length_c   1.000
_cell.angle_alpha   90.00
_cell.angle_beta   90.00
_cell.angle_gamma   90.00
#
_symmetry.space_group_name_H-M   'P 1'
#
loop_
_entity.id
_entity.type
_entity.pdbx_description
1 polymer ?
#
loop_
_entity_poly.entity_id
_entity_poly.type
_entity_poly.pdbx_seq_one_letter_code
_entity_poly.pdbx_strand_id
1 'polypeptide(L)'
;MFGRLGPTEIILILVVIVLLFGAKKLPDMARALGKSARILKSEAKAMKSEGQDTAAAPADPPATEAPRTIKAAPGDVTSRPVTEQTDRTTQR
;
A
#
# COMPACT_ATOMS: atom_id res chain seq x y z
N MET A 1 -9.48 21.43 -35.27
CA MET A 1 -8.99 20.23 -35.97
C MET A 1 -8.65 19.05 -35.05
N PHE A 2 -9.17 18.99 -33.80
CA PHE A 2 -8.87 17.91 -32.84
C PHE A 2 -9.99 16.87 -32.66
N GLY A 3 -11.06 16.94 -33.47
CA GLY A 3 -12.23 16.05 -33.39
C GLY A 3 -12.09 14.70 -34.10
N ARG A 4 -10.88 14.30 -34.55
CA ARG A 4 -10.65 13.01 -35.23
C ARG A 4 -9.94 11.96 -34.37
N LEU A 5 -9.56 12.29 -33.13
CA LEU A 5 -9.16 11.30 -32.14
C LEU A 5 -10.44 10.66 -31.59
N GLY A 6 -11.07 9.85 -32.44
CA GLY A 6 -12.24 9.10 -32.07
C GLY A 6 -11.89 7.99 -31.07
N PRO A 7 -12.91 7.36 -30.46
CA PRO A 7 -12.73 6.18 -29.63
C PRO A 7 -11.90 5.09 -30.33
N THR A 8 -12.02 4.97 -31.66
CA THR A 8 -11.31 4.00 -32.49
C THR A 8 -9.78 4.19 -32.45
N GLU A 9 -9.27 5.40 -32.70
CA GLU A 9 -7.83 5.69 -32.60
C GLU A 9 -7.28 5.44 -31.21
N ILE A 10 -8.03 5.79 -30.16
CA ILE A 10 -7.62 5.54 -28.77
C ILE A 10 -7.49 4.04 -28.51
N ILE A 11 -8.44 3.24 -28.98
CA ILE A 11 -8.39 1.77 -28.88
C ILE A 11 -7.16 1.24 -29.64
N LEU A 12 -6.90 1.73 -30.84
CA LEU A 12 -5.76 1.28 -31.65
C LEU A 12 -4.42 1.56 -30.96
N ILE A 13 -4.26 2.74 -30.36
CA ILE A 13 -3.07 3.10 -29.56
C ILE A 13 -2.96 2.20 -28.33
N LEU A 14 -4.06 1.96 -27.61
CA LEU A 14 -4.06 1.07 -26.45
C LEU A 14 -3.66 -0.36 -26.83
N VAL A 15 -4.13 -0.86 -27.98
CA VAL A 15 -3.74 -2.19 -28.48
C VAL A 15 -2.23 -2.25 -28.75
N VAL A 16 -1.65 -1.23 -29.37
CA VAL A 16 -0.19 -1.16 -29.60
C VAL A 16 0.58 -1.13 -28.28
N ILE A 17 0.14 -0.32 -27.30
CA ILE A 17 0.77 -0.28 -25.97
C ILE A 17 0.68 -1.65 -25.28
N VAL A 18 -0.47 -2.32 -25.36
CA VAL A 18 -0.64 -3.66 -24.78
C VAL A 18 0.22 -4.71 -25.50
N LEU A 19 0.46 -4.58 -26.80
CA LEU A 19 1.37 -5.47 -27.53
C LEU A 19 2.84 -5.28 -27.11
N LEU A 20 3.26 -4.03 -26.88
CA LEU A 20 4.63 -3.71 -26.47
C LEU A 20 4.93 -4.09 -25.02
N PHE A 21 4.02 -3.75 -24.10
CA PHE A 21 4.23 -3.96 -22.67
C PHE A 21 3.60 -5.25 -22.14
N GLY A 22 2.56 -5.77 -22.80
CA GLY A 22 1.78 -6.93 -22.39
C GLY A 22 0.57 -6.58 -21.51
N ALA A 23 -0.50 -7.37 -21.65
CA ALA A 23 -1.77 -7.17 -20.92
C ALA A 23 -1.65 -7.24 -19.39
N LYS A 24 -0.61 -7.91 -18.86
CA LYS A 24 -0.35 -7.99 -17.42
C LYS A 24 0.48 -6.83 -16.89
N LYS A 25 1.33 -6.19 -17.70
CA LYS A 25 2.25 -5.13 -17.23
C LYS A 25 1.58 -3.77 -17.14
N LEU A 26 0.68 -3.44 -18.07
CA LEU A 26 -0.06 -2.19 -18.02
C LEU A 26 -0.86 -1.99 -16.71
N PRO A 27 -1.70 -2.97 -16.25
CA PRO A 27 -2.42 -2.82 -14.98
C PRO A 27 -1.50 -2.92 -13.76
N ASP A 28 -0.42 -3.69 -13.83
CA ASP A 28 0.54 -3.83 -12.73
C ASP A 28 1.29 -2.51 -12.48
N MET A 29 1.80 -1.88 -13.55
CA MET A 29 2.41 -0.55 -13.50
C MET A 29 1.42 0.52 -13.03
N ALA A 30 0.18 0.50 -13.54
CA ALA A 30 -0.85 1.43 -13.09
C ALA A 30 -1.18 1.26 -11.59
N ARG A 31 -1.22 0.02 -11.07
CA ARG A 31 -1.44 -0.25 -9.64
C ARG A 31 -0.27 0.22 -8.78
N ALA A 32 0.96 -0.03 -9.21
CA ALA A 32 2.16 0.42 -8.50
C ALA A 32 2.25 1.97 -8.47
N LEU A 33 2.06 2.62 -9.62
CA LEU A 33 2.03 4.08 -9.75
C LEU A 33 0.84 4.70 -9.00
N GLY A 34 -0.32 4.04 -9.00
CA GLY A 34 -1.50 4.50 -8.26
C GLY A 34 -1.28 4.47 -6.75
N LYS A 35 -0.58 3.45 -6.23
CA LYS A 35 -0.24 3.35 -4.81
C LYS A 35 0.73 4.46 -4.39
N SER A 36 1.78 4.72 -5.16
CA SER A 36 2.71 5.84 -4.87
C SER A 36 2.02 7.19 -5.02
N ALA A 37 1.25 7.41 -6.08
CA ALA A 37 0.51 8.65 -6.29
C ALA A 37 -0.53 8.91 -5.19
N ARG A 38 -1.15 7.87 -4.61
CA ARG A 38 -2.09 8.02 -3.49
C ARG A 38 -1.40 8.55 -2.24
N ILE A 39 -0.24 7.98 -1.89
CA ILE A 39 0.56 8.40 -0.72
C ILE A 39 1.03 9.85 -0.91
N LEU A 40 1.60 10.15 -2.08
CA LEU A 40 2.03 11.52 -2.41
C LEU A 40 0.86 12.50 -2.41
N LYS A 41 -0.32 12.10 -2.90
CA LYS A 41 -1.53 12.95 -2.88
C LYS A 41 -2.04 13.18 -1.46
N SER A 42 -1.99 12.19 -0.56
CA SER A 42 -2.40 12.38 0.84
C SER A 42 -1.45 13.30 1.59
N GLU A 43 -0.13 13.13 1.41
CA GLU A 43 0.87 14.00 2.02
C GLU A 43 0.79 15.41 1.44
N ALA A 44 0.69 15.55 0.12
CA ALA A 44 0.51 16.85 -0.53
C ALA A 44 -0.79 17.56 -0.12
N LYS A 45 -1.86 16.81 0.17
CA LYS A 45 -3.10 17.37 0.73
C LYS A 45 -2.92 17.84 2.17
N ALA A 46 -2.26 17.06 3.01
CA ALA A 46 -1.98 17.44 4.40
C ALA A 46 -1.16 18.75 4.45
N MET A 47 -0.08 18.82 3.67
CA MET A 47 0.74 20.04 3.55
C MET A 47 -0.05 21.25 3.02
N LYS A 48 -1.02 21.02 2.12
CA LYS A 48 -1.86 22.09 1.57
C LYS A 48 -2.99 22.51 2.51
N SER A 49 -3.48 21.62 3.37
CA SER A 49 -4.49 21.92 4.40
C SER A 49 -3.89 22.62 5.62
N GLU A 50 -2.65 22.28 6.01
CA GLU A 50 -1.95 22.95 7.11
C GLU A 50 -1.66 24.45 6.84
N GLY A 51 -1.69 24.87 5.57
CA GLY A 51 -1.64 26.28 5.18
C GLY A 51 -3.00 27.00 5.10
N GLN A 52 -4.12 26.31 5.31
CA GLN A 52 -5.47 26.90 5.17
C GLN A 52 -6.38 26.74 6.39
N ASP A 53 -6.14 25.80 7.32
CA ASP A 53 -7.08 25.53 8.42
C ASP A 53 -6.39 25.46 9.80
N THR A 54 -6.33 26.61 10.50
CA THR A 54 -6.36 26.66 11.99
C THR A 54 -7.81 26.56 12.50
N ALA A 55 -8.66 25.75 11.85
CA ALA A 55 -10.02 25.53 12.30
C ALA A 55 -10.35 24.03 12.26
N ALA A 56 -10.66 23.49 13.44
CA ALA A 56 -11.20 22.16 13.74
C ALA A 56 -10.20 20.99 13.83
N ALA A 57 -9.68 20.81 15.06
CA ALA A 57 -9.47 19.50 15.66
C ALA A 57 -10.51 19.31 16.79
N PRO A 58 -10.76 18.10 17.32
CA PRO A 58 -10.61 16.74 16.79
C PRO A 58 -11.93 15.94 16.87
N ALA A 59 -12.07 14.87 16.09
CA ALA A 59 -13.10 13.86 16.32
C ALA A 59 -12.52 12.46 16.11
N ASP A 60 -12.10 11.84 17.20
CA ASP A 60 -12.10 10.39 17.41
C ASP A 60 -13.35 10.05 18.25
N PRO A 61 -13.91 8.81 18.28
CA PRO A 61 -13.80 7.65 17.37
C PRO A 61 -15.21 7.11 16.96
N PRO A 62 -15.32 5.98 16.23
CA PRO A 62 -15.56 4.73 16.97
C PRO A 62 -14.73 3.56 16.46
N ALA A 63 -14.23 2.80 17.43
CA ALA A 63 -13.71 1.46 17.28
C ALA A 63 -14.67 0.59 16.46
N THR A 64 -14.21 0.14 15.29
CA THR A 64 -14.79 -1.05 14.66
C THR A 64 -14.15 -2.26 15.36
N GLU A 65 -14.87 -2.78 16.34
CA GLU A 65 -14.66 -4.12 16.84
C GLU A 65 -15.07 -5.16 15.78
N ALA A 66 -14.32 -6.27 15.82
CA ALA A 66 -14.60 -7.63 15.33
C ALA A 66 -14.07 -8.01 13.92
N PRO A 67 -13.50 -9.23 13.77
CA PRO A 67 -13.66 -10.41 14.64
C PRO A 67 -12.34 -11.00 15.16
N ARG A 68 -12.37 -11.44 16.42
CA ARG A 68 -11.37 -12.33 17.00
C ARG A 68 -11.38 -13.66 16.22
N THR A 69 -10.35 -13.94 15.43
CA THR A 69 -10.07 -15.30 14.92
C THR A 69 -8.59 -15.66 15.06
N ILE A 70 -8.04 -15.56 16.27
CA ILE A 70 -6.95 -16.45 16.65
C ILE A 70 -7.58 -17.55 17.48
N LYS A 71 -8.03 -18.60 16.78
CA LYS A 71 -8.26 -19.92 17.36
C LYS A 71 -7.36 -20.91 16.62
N ALA A 72 -6.08 -20.90 16.98
CA ALA A 72 -5.24 -22.09 16.96
C ALA A 72 -5.12 -22.57 18.41
N ALA A 73 -5.19 -23.88 18.59
CA ALA A 73 -5.63 -24.57 19.81
C ALA A 73 -4.76 -24.33 21.07
N PRO A 74 -5.34 -24.48 22.28
CA PRO A 74 -4.57 -24.70 23.50
C PRO A 74 -4.04 -26.14 23.47
N GLY A 75 -2.72 -26.35 23.36
CA GLY A 75 -2.20 -27.72 23.38
C GLY A 75 -0.72 -28.00 23.14
N ASP A 76 0.09 -27.12 22.52
CA ASP A 76 1.51 -27.44 22.31
C ASP A 76 2.40 -26.92 23.44
N VAL A 77 2.40 -27.72 24.50
CA VAL A 77 3.50 -27.86 25.43
C VAL A 77 4.76 -28.29 24.66
N THR A 78 5.82 -27.49 24.70
CA THR A 78 7.15 -28.00 25.08
C THR A 78 7.99 -26.83 25.53
N SER A 79 7.94 -26.63 26.84
CA SER A 79 8.96 -26.04 27.68
C SER A 79 10.37 -26.41 27.22
N ARG A 80 11.19 -25.40 26.91
CA ARG A 80 12.58 -25.38 27.37
C ARG A 80 13.11 -23.95 27.43
N PRO A 81 13.37 -23.41 28.64
CA PRO A 81 14.20 -22.24 28.79
C PRO A 81 15.66 -22.69 28.63
N VAL A 82 16.38 -22.08 27.70
CA VAL A 82 17.85 -22.07 27.60
C VAL A 82 18.14 -20.60 27.28
N THR A 83 18.20 -19.72 28.30
CA THR A 83 19.45 -19.30 28.95
C THR A 83 20.70 -19.48 28.08
N GLU A 84 21.42 -18.37 27.93
CA GLU A 84 22.87 -18.34 27.63
C GLU A 84 23.27 -18.33 26.14
N GLN A 85 23.14 -17.15 25.53
CA GLN A 85 24.06 -16.73 24.47
C GLN A 85 24.76 -15.42 24.90
N THR A 86 25.27 -15.42 26.12
CA THR A 86 26.26 -14.48 26.66
C THR A 86 27.62 -15.17 26.59
N ASP A 87 28.17 -15.40 25.39
CA ASP A 87 29.60 -15.67 25.23
C ASP A 87 29.99 -15.77 23.73
N ARG A 88 30.15 -14.62 23.06
CA ARG A 88 30.95 -14.50 21.82
C ARG A 88 31.64 -13.14 21.69
N THR A 89 31.96 -12.54 22.83
CA THR A 89 32.93 -11.43 22.90
C THR A 89 34.01 -11.93 23.82
N THR A 90 35.18 -12.30 23.27
CA THR A 90 36.36 -12.89 23.93
C THR A 90 36.54 -14.40 23.71
N GLN A 91 37.00 -14.79 22.52
CA GLN A 91 37.88 -15.96 22.46
C GLN A 91 38.88 -15.87 21.29
N ARG A 92 40.14 -15.62 21.70
CA ARG A 92 41.43 -15.92 21.03
C ARG A 92 41.82 -15.15 19.78
#